data_AF-A0AAV2I5M1-F1
#
_entry.id   AF-A0AAV2I5M1-F1
#
_cell.length_a   1.000
_cell.length_b   1.000
_cell.length_c   1.000
_cell.angle_alpha   90.00
_cell.angle_beta   90.00
_cell.angle_gamma   90.00
#
_symmetry.space_group_name_H-M   'P 1'
#
loop_
_entity.id
_entity.type
_entity.pdbx_description
1 polymer ?
#
loop_
_entity_poly.entity_id
_entity_poly.type
_entity_poly.pdbx_seq_one_letter_code
_entity_poly.pdbx_strand_id
1 'polypeptide(L)'
;MLLISQYTLSGVIPLVVLSDTKLQLSGECPDGHVNGDSWELPGCQGCDCGDGWYGCYGCGLMAFYYDTYSCYVQDNLDKGYPQCCNQDLICKGDEGFDESKLRPDPEQIRDLPVEVEELNATDDPILVVDPDESVE
;
A
#
# COMPACT_ATOMS: atom_id res chain seq x y z
N MET A 1 17.97 -18.04 2.94
CA MET A 1 19.35 -18.19 3.45
C MET A 1 19.83 -16.79 3.82
N LEU A 2 19.85 -16.47 5.12
CA LEU A 2 20.22 -15.15 5.63
C LEU A 2 21.75 -15.01 5.62
N LEU A 3 22.29 -14.04 4.89
CA LEU A 3 23.70 -13.68 4.97
C LEU A 3 23.81 -12.35 5.73
N ILE A 4 24.08 -12.43 7.03
CA ILE A 4 24.34 -11.26 7.88
C ILE A 4 25.85 -11.02 7.83
N SER A 5 26.29 -10.07 7.00
CA SER A 5 27.68 -9.58 7.03
C SER A 5 27.81 -8.56 8.16
N GLN A 6 28.71 -8.84 9.09
CA GLN A 6 28.91 -8.04 10.30
C GLN A 6 30.02 -7.02 10.05
N TYR A 7 29.67 -5.75 9.85
CA TYR A 7 30.61 -4.64 9.95
C TYR A 7 29.96 -3.44 10.65
N THR A 8 30.57 -3.06 11.77
CA THR A 8 30.26 -1.91 12.63
C THR A 8 30.90 -0.62 12.12
N LEU A 9 30.34 0.53 12.54
CA LEU A 9 30.91 1.91 12.56
C LEU A 9 30.65 2.81 11.33
N SER A 10 29.39 3.16 11.12
CA SER A 10 28.89 4.50 10.79
C SER A 10 27.37 4.42 10.87
N GLY A 11 26.69 5.45 11.36
CA GLY A 11 25.25 5.46 11.67
C GLY A 11 24.31 5.33 10.46
N VAL A 12 24.55 4.38 9.57
CA VAL A 12 23.69 3.96 8.47
C VAL A 12 23.12 2.59 8.86
N ILE A 13 21.88 2.62 9.32
CA ILE A 13 21.06 1.43 9.53
C ILE A 13 20.89 0.78 8.14
N PRO A 14 21.13 -0.53 7.99
CA PRO A 14 20.97 -1.19 6.70
C PRO A 14 19.53 -1.00 6.20
N LEU A 15 19.41 -0.62 4.92
CA LEU A 15 18.17 -0.59 4.16
C LEU A 15 17.50 -1.96 4.30
N VAL A 16 16.41 -2.03 5.07
CA VAL A 16 15.56 -3.21 5.11
C VAL A 16 14.59 -3.09 3.94
N VAL A 17 14.91 -3.77 2.84
CA VAL A 17 13.96 -3.96 1.73
C VAL A 17 12.95 -5.01 2.21
N LEU A 18 11.71 -4.59 2.46
CA LEU A 18 10.60 -5.51 2.68
C LEU A 18 10.16 -6.03 1.31
N SER A 19 10.45 -7.30 1.07
CA SER A 19 10.03 -8.06 -0.11
C SER A 19 8.52 -8.01 -0.33
N ASP A 20 8.13 -7.94 -1.61
CA ASP A 20 6.76 -7.87 -2.15
C ASP A 20 5.71 -8.58 -1.29
N THR A 21 4.59 -7.91 -1.03
CA THR A 21 3.47 -8.52 -0.31
C THR A 21 2.77 -9.50 -1.25
N LYS A 22 3.24 -10.75 -1.29
CA LYS A 22 2.66 -11.82 -2.10
C LYS A 22 1.40 -12.35 -1.43
N LEU A 23 0.23 -12.10 -2.03
CA LEU A 23 -0.96 -12.90 -1.75
C LEU A 23 -0.96 -14.06 -2.73
N GLN A 24 -0.61 -15.26 -2.27
CA GLN A 24 -0.67 -16.49 -3.08
C GLN A 24 -1.94 -17.26 -2.75
N LEU A 25 -2.72 -17.56 -3.78
CA LEU A 25 -3.98 -18.31 -3.70
C LEU A 25 -3.81 -19.62 -4.46
N SER A 26 -4.29 -20.71 -3.88
CA SER A 26 -4.36 -22.01 -4.56
C SER A 26 -5.60 -22.05 -5.44
N GLY A 27 -5.47 -22.56 -6.67
CA GLY A 27 -6.59 -22.65 -7.60
C GLY A 27 -6.18 -22.40 -9.05
N GLU A 28 -7.19 -22.44 -9.92
CA GLU A 28 -7.05 -22.04 -11.33
C GLU A 28 -6.80 -20.53 -11.43
N CYS A 29 -6.14 -20.13 -12.50
CA CYS A 29 -5.83 -18.73 -12.71
C CYS A 29 -7.06 -17.96 -13.18
N PRO A 30 -7.31 -16.77 -12.62
CA PRO A 30 -8.53 -16.02 -12.87
C PRO A 30 -8.55 -15.44 -14.29
N ASP A 31 -9.73 -14.95 -14.70
CA ASP A 31 -9.91 -14.12 -15.90
C ASP A 31 -9.37 -14.70 -17.22
N GLY A 32 -9.27 -16.03 -17.29
CA GLY A 32 -8.79 -16.74 -18.48
C GLY A 32 -7.26 -16.77 -18.63
N HIS A 33 -6.51 -16.35 -17.60
CA HIS A 33 -5.07 -16.49 -17.56
C HIS A 33 -4.65 -17.96 -17.45
N VAL A 34 -3.48 -18.28 -17.99
CA VAL A 34 -2.95 -19.65 -18.04
C VAL A 34 -1.60 -19.75 -17.35
N ASN A 35 -1.20 -20.98 -17.03
CA ASN A 35 0.06 -21.26 -16.34
C ASN A 35 1.26 -20.64 -17.10
N GLY A 36 2.02 -19.82 -16.39
CA GLY A 36 3.15 -19.06 -16.93
C GLY A 36 2.81 -17.62 -17.32
N ASP A 37 1.54 -17.22 -17.28
CA ASP A 37 1.14 -15.83 -17.52
C ASP A 37 1.55 -14.93 -16.37
N SER A 38 1.93 -13.70 -16.74
CA SER A 38 2.07 -12.56 -15.83
C SER A 38 1.29 -11.37 -16.40
N TRP A 39 0.63 -10.61 -15.55
CA TRP A 39 -0.13 -9.43 -15.95
C TRP A 39 -0.07 -8.32 -14.91
N GLU A 40 -0.37 -7.11 -15.36
CA GLU A 40 -0.35 -5.92 -14.52
C GLU A 40 -1.75 -5.57 -14.05
N LEU A 41 -1.83 -5.05 -12.83
CA LEU A 41 -3.03 -4.48 -12.25
C LEU A 41 -2.82 -2.98 -11.98
N PRO A 42 -3.92 -2.20 -11.89
CA PRO A 42 -3.82 -0.79 -11.52
C PRO A 42 -3.13 -0.58 -10.16
N GLY A 43 -2.49 0.58 -9.99
CA GLY A 43 -1.87 0.95 -8.71
C GLY A 43 -0.53 0.26 -8.43
N CYS A 44 0.27 0.05 -9.49
CA CYS A 44 1.60 -0.57 -9.40
C CYS A 44 1.59 -1.97 -8.77
N GLN A 45 0.79 -2.84 -9.37
CA GLN A 45 0.63 -4.23 -8.95
C GLN A 45 0.87 -5.16 -10.13
N GLY A 46 1.35 -6.35 -9.84
CA GLY A 46 1.51 -7.43 -10.81
C GLY A 46 0.90 -8.71 -10.28
N CYS A 47 0.59 -9.64 -11.16
CA CYS A 47 0.16 -10.99 -10.81
C CYS A 47 0.87 -12.00 -11.69
N ASP A 48 1.07 -13.19 -11.14
CA ASP A 48 1.58 -14.35 -11.86
C ASP A 48 0.65 -15.54 -11.66
N CYS A 49 0.54 -16.35 -12.71
CA CYS A 49 -0.14 -17.63 -12.71
C CYS A 49 0.88 -18.77 -12.81
N GLY A 50 0.75 -19.77 -11.93
CA GLY A 50 1.53 -21.00 -11.97
C GLY A 50 0.66 -22.24 -11.85
N ASP A 51 1.30 -23.41 -11.70
CA ASP A 51 0.57 -24.68 -11.68
C ASP A 51 -0.23 -24.86 -10.39
N GLY A 52 -1.55 -24.70 -10.48
CA GLY A 52 -2.47 -24.80 -9.35
C GLY A 52 -2.37 -23.65 -8.35
N TRP A 53 -1.75 -22.53 -8.74
CA TRP A 53 -1.72 -21.31 -7.94
C TRP A 53 -1.72 -20.07 -8.82
N TYR A 54 -2.22 -18.97 -8.28
CA TYR A 54 -1.92 -17.65 -8.79
C TYR A 54 -1.59 -16.74 -7.60
N GLY A 55 -0.89 -15.64 -7.85
CA GLY A 55 -0.59 -14.68 -6.81
C GLY A 55 -0.42 -13.30 -7.36
N CYS A 56 -0.82 -12.32 -6.57
CA CYS A 56 -0.64 -10.92 -6.89
C CYS A 56 0.28 -10.27 -5.86
N TYR A 57 0.95 -9.22 -6.33
CA TYR A 57 2.03 -8.54 -5.65
C TYR A 57 1.84 -7.05 -5.89
N GLY A 58 1.98 -6.27 -4.83
CA GLY A 58 2.18 -4.83 -4.95
C GLY A 58 3.57 -4.47 -4.47
N CYS A 59 3.91 -3.21 -4.62
CA CYS A 59 5.12 -2.67 -4.01
C CYS A 59 5.14 -3.00 -2.51
N GLY A 60 6.24 -3.61 -2.07
CA GLY A 60 6.50 -3.78 -0.64
C GLY A 60 6.51 -2.42 0.08
N LEU A 61 6.26 -2.45 1.39
CA LEU A 61 6.37 -1.23 2.19
C LEU A 61 7.83 -0.79 2.27
N MET A 62 8.19 0.28 1.57
CA MET A 62 9.48 0.95 1.79
C MET A 62 9.31 2.03 2.86
N ALA A 63 9.93 1.81 4.02
CA ALA A 63 10.03 2.84 5.05
C ALA A 63 11.20 3.76 4.73
N PHE A 64 10.92 4.90 4.11
CA PHE A 64 11.88 5.98 3.97
C PHE A 64 11.86 6.86 5.21
N TYR A 65 13.03 7.17 5.76
CA TYR A 65 13.17 8.21 6.78
C TYR A 65 13.38 9.55 6.06
N TYR A 66 12.35 10.39 6.03
CA TYR A 66 12.40 11.72 5.44
C TYR A 66 11.53 12.70 6.22
N ASP A 67 11.77 13.99 6.03
CA ASP A 67 10.94 15.05 6.61
C ASP A 67 9.61 15.15 5.85
N THR A 68 8.53 14.62 6.44
CA THR A 68 7.19 14.63 5.84
C THR A 68 6.57 16.03 5.70
N TYR A 69 7.19 17.06 6.30
CA TYR A 69 6.79 18.48 6.17
C TYR A 69 7.55 19.22 5.08
N SER A 70 8.55 18.57 4.48
CA SER A 70 9.37 19.15 3.42
C SER A 70 9.47 18.26 2.18
N CYS A 71 9.14 16.98 2.29
CA CYS A 71 9.19 16.03 1.19
C CYS A 71 8.01 15.05 1.23
N TYR A 72 7.70 14.46 0.09
CA TYR A 72 6.77 13.34 -0.05
C TYR A 72 7.33 12.30 -1.00
N VAL A 73 6.84 11.06 -0.85
CA VAL A 73 7.18 9.94 -1.72
C VAL A 73 6.11 9.84 -2.81
N GLN A 74 6.53 9.66 -4.06
CA GLN A 74 5.63 9.53 -5.20
C GLN A 74 5.97 8.29 -6.03
N ASP A 75 4.95 7.49 -6.32
CA ASP A 75 5.06 6.37 -7.26
C ASP A 75 5.13 6.89 -8.69
N ASN A 76 6.00 6.28 -9.49
CA ASN A 76 6.09 6.54 -10.91
C ASN A 76 5.15 5.60 -11.67
N LEU A 77 3.86 5.96 -11.68
CA LEU A 77 2.80 5.17 -12.30
C LEU A 77 2.83 5.15 -13.84
N ASP A 78 3.72 5.94 -14.47
CA ASP A 78 3.94 5.89 -15.91
C ASP A 78 4.69 4.63 -16.35
N LYS A 79 5.25 3.89 -15.38
CA LYS A 79 5.93 2.62 -15.60
C LYS A 79 5.05 1.46 -15.14
N GLY A 80 5.25 0.31 -15.78
CA GLY A 80 4.69 -0.96 -15.34
C GLY A 80 5.30 -1.49 -14.05
N TYR A 81 4.69 -2.51 -13.45
CA TYR A 81 5.26 -3.25 -12.34
C TYR A 81 6.39 -4.16 -12.84
N PRO A 82 7.53 -4.30 -12.11
CA PRO A 82 7.84 -3.73 -10.80
C PRO A 82 8.52 -2.35 -10.85
N GLN A 83 8.68 -1.74 -12.03
CA GLN A 83 9.47 -0.52 -12.16
C GLN A 83 8.82 0.69 -11.49
N CYS A 84 7.49 0.75 -11.43
CA CYS A 84 6.75 1.79 -10.72
C CYS A 84 6.93 1.74 -9.18
N CYS A 85 7.48 0.64 -8.63
CA CYS A 85 7.77 0.54 -7.20
C CYS A 85 9.03 1.28 -6.76
N ASN A 86 9.82 1.80 -7.71
CA ASN A 86 10.93 2.68 -7.37
C ASN A 86 10.37 4.08 -7.14
N GLN A 87 9.94 4.32 -5.91
CA GLN A 87 9.32 5.58 -5.52
C GLN A 87 10.36 6.71 -5.54
N ASP A 88 9.98 7.87 -6.06
CA ASP A 88 10.78 9.07 -6.06
C ASP A 88 10.50 9.88 -4.77
N LEU A 89 11.56 10.36 -4.11
CA LEU A 89 11.43 11.30 -2.99
C LEU A 89 11.51 12.72 -3.55
N ILE A 90 10.40 13.46 -3.48
CA ILE A 90 10.30 14.83 -3.99
C ILE A 90 10.25 15.79 -2.80
N CYS A 91 11.14 16.76 -2.78
CA CYS A 91 11.33 17.72 -1.70
C CYS A 91 11.09 19.17 -2.13
N LYS A 92 10.85 20.05 -1.16
CA LYS A 92 10.76 21.51 -1.37
C LYS A 92 11.98 22.01 -2.15
N GLY A 93 11.73 22.59 -3.31
CA GLY A 93 12.77 23.10 -4.22
C GLY A 93 13.01 22.23 -5.45
N ASP A 94 12.49 21.00 -5.47
CA ASP A 94 12.56 20.13 -6.65
C ASP A 94 11.57 20.56 -7.72
N GLU A 95 11.90 20.27 -8.98
CA GLU A 95 11.01 20.51 -10.12
C GLU A 95 9.75 19.63 -9.99
N GLY A 96 8.57 20.24 -10.12
CA GLY A 96 7.31 19.52 -9.97
C GLY A 96 6.88 19.25 -8.52
N PHE A 97 7.54 19.89 -7.53
CA PHE A 97 7.12 19.83 -6.13
C PHE A 97 5.70 20.36 -5.94
N ASP A 98 4.88 19.57 -5.25
CA ASP A 98 3.49 19.87 -4.92
C ASP A 98 3.28 19.91 -3.39
N GLU A 99 3.10 21.13 -2.87
CA GLU A 99 2.92 21.35 -1.43
C GLU A 99 1.66 20.67 -0.87
N SER A 100 0.65 20.39 -1.69
CA SER A 100 -0.59 19.73 -1.26
C SER A 100 -0.39 18.26 -0.86
N LYS A 101 0.73 17.65 -1.24
CA LYS A 101 1.08 16.25 -0.92
C LYS A 101 1.85 16.11 0.39
N LEU A 102 2.20 17.23 1.03
CA LEU A 102 2.84 17.19 2.34
C LEU A 102 1.85 16.72 3.40
N ARG A 103 2.40 16.12 4.46
CA ARG A 103 1.60 15.87 5.66
C ARG A 103 1.22 17.23 6.27
N PRO A 104 -0.07 17.46 6.59
CA PRO A 104 -0.46 18.70 7.25
C PRO A 104 0.27 18.85 8.59
N ASP A 105 0.75 20.07 8.84
CA ASP A 105 1.34 20.41 10.12
C ASP A 105 0.29 20.20 11.23
N PRO A 106 0.57 19.40 12.27
CA PRO A 106 -0.36 19.20 13.37
C PRO A 106 -0.78 20.51 14.06
N GLU A 107 0.01 21.58 13.99
CA GLU A 107 -0.40 22.90 14.49
C GLU A 107 -1.53 23.52 13.65
N GLN A 108 -1.57 23.27 12.33
CA GLN A 108 -2.62 23.79 11.44
C GLN A 108 -3.94 23.03 11.55
N ILE A 109 -3.91 21.75 11.95
CA ILE A 109 -5.13 20.94 12.13
C ILE A 109 -5.92 21.41 13.36
N ARG A 110 -5.26 21.98 14.37
CA ARG A 110 -5.92 22.48 15.59
C ARG A 110 -6.89 23.63 15.35
N ASP A 111 -6.72 24.37 14.28
CA ASP A 111 -7.52 25.56 13.97
C ASP A 111 -8.61 25.29 12.91
N LEU A 112 -8.71 24.05 12.41
CA LEU A 112 -9.81 23.69 11.51
C LEU A 112 -11.11 23.53 12.34
N PRO A 113 -12.19 24.23 11.95
CA PRO A 113 -13.49 23.97 12.56
C PRO A 113 -13.87 22.52 12.24
N VAL A 114 -13.93 21.68 13.27
CA VAL A 114 -14.54 20.36 13.17
C VAL A 114 -16.03 20.60 12.93
N GLU A 115 -16.45 20.59 11.66
CA GLU A 115 -17.86 20.45 11.33
C GLU A 115 -18.25 19.03 11.71
N VAL A 116 -18.74 18.88 12.95
CA VAL A 116 -19.39 17.65 13.40
C VAL A 116 -20.72 17.62 12.66
N GLU A 117 -20.76 16.94 11.51
CA GLU A 117 -22.03 16.55 10.91
C GLU A 117 -22.65 15.54 11.87
N GLU A 118 -23.64 15.98 12.65
CA GLU A 118 -24.42 15.08 13.51
C GLU A 118 -25.07 14.03 12.60
N LEU A 119 -24.56 12.79 12.67
CA LEU A 119 -25.22 11.62 12.10
C LEU A 119 -26.60 11.51 12.76
N ASN A 120 -27.60 12.10 12.10
CA ASN A 120 -29.00 11.88 12.41
C ASN A 120 -29.27 10.39 12.20
N ALA A 121 -29.33 9.66 13.31
CA ALA A 121 -29.86 8.32 13.37
C ALA A 121 -31.35 8.36 12.99
N THR A 122 -31.64 8.37 11.69
CA THR A 122 -32.97 8.01 11.20
C THR A 122 -33.13 6.52 11.34
N ASP A 123 -34.17 6.16 12.09
CA ASP A 123 -34.63 4.84 12.48
C ASP A 123 -34.77 3.84 11.30
N ASP A 124 -33.76 3.01 11.09
CA ASP A 124 -33.95 1.69 10.48
C ASP A 124 -33.50 0.63 11.49
N PRO A 125 -34.42 -0.18 12.06
CA PRO A 125 -34.03 -1.24 12.97
C PRO A 125 -33.22 -2.29 12.19
N ILE A 126 -31.94 -2.41 12.57
CA ILE A 126 -31.13 -3.58 12.23
C ILE A 126 -31.86 -4.79 12.77
N LEU A 127 -32.42 -5.61 11.86
CA LEU A 127 -32.88 -6.96 12.15
C LEU A 127 -31.66 -7.77 12.61
N VAL A 128 -31.45 -7.82 13.92
CA VAL A 128 -30.58 -8.79 14.55
C VAL A 128 -31.28 -10.14 14.39
N VAL A 129 -30.84 -10.92 13.42
CA VAL A 129 -31.27 -12.31 13.26
C VAL A 129 -30.53 -13.12 14.31
N ASP A 130 -31.24 -13.53 15.37
CA ASP A 130 -30.73 -14.46 16.38
C ASP A 130 -30.33 -15.79 15.71
N PRO A 131 -29.10 -16.31 15.93
CA PRO A 131 -28.60 -17.51 15.26
C PRO A 131 -29.01 -18.84 15.91
N ASP A 132 -30.15 -18.92 16.59
CA ASP A 132 -30.55 -20.12 17.35
C ASP A 132 -32.00 -20.57 17.05
N GLU A 133 -32.29 -20.85 15.78
CA GLU A 133 -33.42 -21.71 15.43
C GLU A 133 -32.93 -22.92 14.65
N SER A 134 -32.80 -24.03 15.39
CA SER A 134 -32.58 -25.38 14.89
C SER A 134 -33.71 -25.79 13.95
N VAL A 135 -33.35 -26.09 12.70
CA VAL A 135 -34.23 -26.73 11.73
C VAL A 135 -34.46 -28.19 12.15
N GLU A 136 -35.69 -28.52 12.53
CA GLU A 136 -36.25 -29.89 12.49
C GLU A 136 -37.23 -30.02 11.31
#